data_AF-A0A558BZB8-F1
#
_entry.id   AF-A0A558BZB8-F1
#
_cell.length_a   1.000
_cell.length_b   1.000
_cell.length_c   1.000
_cell.angle_alpha   90.00
_cell.angle_beta   90.00
_cell.angle_gamma   90.00
#
_symmetry.space_group_name_H-M   'P 1'
#
loop_
_entity.id
_entity.type
_entity.pdbx_description
1 polymer ?
#
loop_
_entity_poly.entity_id
_entity_poly.type
_entity_poly.pdbx_seq_one_letter_code
_entity_poly.pdbx_strand_id
1 'polypeptide(L)'
;MPHILRVLEHSILTIGDKQGDAEFKPAHWEALLRFHDNGAGRRYYDIRHRGIRFKHYVGVLQAGDLTIEVLPKADAVPGETTRPTEDFDRWRHLLLRMLAEAGLLPVDTFQTALLHERPHSLLDLYLALFLGEVETLLHRGLVKRYRQREGQVKALKGTLLFGQHLARNVVHQERFYTRHQTYDADHLPHRLLRQALGLLPALTAHAGLRGRAARALLAWPELPAVRPTPALFARLRYDRKTAPYRPALRIARLLLLRLSPDLHSGPQDLVALFFNMNHIWEAYLLRTLQRLAPPTWTVSKPAKVVFWQADNNGQQSRMQPDILLHHPTHGRLVLDAKWKRPNGYHAENDLRQLFAYAQYYGATRVRLLYPQAGQEPAVEGEFTRPLHPAAGAPVIRCGVSYIRVGQYKEEVTNENATDIEVATGYLQCSITVELSAWGLVE
;
A
#
# COMPACT_ATOMS: atom_id res chain seq x y z
N MET A 1 -0.19 -1.84 28.99
CA MET A 1 -0.88 -1.34 27.78
C MET A 1 0.18 -0.97 26.76
N PRO A 2 -0.07 -1.07 25.45
CA PRO A 2 0.92 -0.61 24.47
C PRO A 2 1.10 0.90 24.60
N HIS A 3 2.35 1.36 24.71
CA HIS A 3 2.68 2.78 24.70
C HIS A 3 2.61 3.25 23.24
N ILE A 4 1.63 4.09 22.90
CA ILE A 4 1.41 4.54 21.51
C ILE A 4 1.58 6.05 21.42
N LEU A 5 2.48 6.47 20.52
CA LEU A 5 2.61 7.87 20.11
C LEU A 5 2.09 8.02 18.70
N ARG A 6 1.21 9.00 18.48
CA ARG A 6 0.70 9.34 17.15
C ARG A 6 1.34 10.63 16.70
N VAL A 7 1.91 10.59 15.50
CA VAL A 7 2.59 11.71 14.88
C VAL A 7 2.11 11.83 13.44
N LEU A 8 2.40 12.97 12.82
CA LEU A 8 2.06 13.22 11.44
C LEU A 8 3.33 13.06 10.59
N GLU A 9 3.18 12.70 9.33
CA GLU A 9 4.30 12.75 8.39
C GLU A 9 4.90 14.18 8.35
N HIS A 10 6.20 14.28 8.05
CA HIS A 10 6.97 15.53 8.15
C HIS A 10 7.13 16.16 9.54
N SER A 11 6.45 15.66 10.58
CA SER A 11 6.62 16.17 11.95
C SER A 11 7.95 15.72 12.57
N ILE A 12 8.31 16.39 13.66
CA ILE A 12 9.47 16.04 14.48
C ILE A 12 8.97 15.38 15.75
N LEU A 13 9.64 14.30 16.16
CA LEU A 13 9.45 13.66 17.47
C LEU A 13 10.75 13.81 18.26
N THR A 14 10.67 14.45 19.43
CA THR A 14 11.81 14.76 20.31
C THR A 14 11.77 13.97 21.61
N ILE A 15 12.95 13.68 22.17
CA ILE A 15 13.06 12.96 23.44
C ILE A 15 12.34 13.77 24.53
N GLY A 16 11.40 13.12 25.22
CA GLY A 16 10.52 13.72 26.23
C GLY A 16 9.11 14.03 25.74
N ASP A 17 8.83 13.89 24.44
CA ASP A 17 7.46 14.03 23.90
C ASP A 17 6.55 12.95 24.49
N LYS A 18 5.35 13.36 24.93
CA LYS A 18 4.38 12.50 25.63
C LYS A 18 3.00 12.55 24.99
N GLN A 19 2.31 11.42 25.00
CA GLN A 19 0.89 11.30 24.66
C GLN A 19 0.26 10.22 25.53
N GLY A 20 -0.63 10.62 26.45
CA GLY A 20 -1.12 9.72 27.50
C GLY A 20 0.05 9.14 28.30
N ASP A 21 0.09 7.82 28.45
CA ASP A 21 1.15 7.09 29.17
C ASP A 21 2.39 6.78 28.29
N ALA A 22 2.40 7.20 27.03
CA ALA A 22 3.52 6.96 26.12
C ALA A 22 4.50 8.14 26.14
N GLU A 23 5.80 7.84 26.21
CA GLU A 23 6.88 8.83 26.18
C GLU A 23 7.97 8.40 25.20
N PHE A 24 8.48 9.34 24.40
CA PHE A 24 9.64 9.10 23.55
C PHE A 24 10.94 9.24 24.37
N LYS A 25 11.48 8.10 24.82
CA LYS A 25 12.66 8.00 25.68
C LYS A 25 13.97 7.94 24.87
N PRO A 26 15.13 8.22 25.49
CA PRO A 26 16.44 8.06 24.84
C PRO A 26 16.67 6.67 24.23
N ALA A 27 16.23 5.60 24.91
CA ALA A 27 16.35 4.23 24.40
C ALA A 27 15.60 4.02 23.08
N HIS A 28 14.43 4.65 22.90
CA HIS A 28 13.69 4.60 21.64
C HIS A 28 14.44 5.33 20.54
N TRP A 29 14.98 6.52 20.83
CA TRP A 29 15.78 7.29 19.89
C TRP A 29 17.04 6.54 19.44
N GLU A 30 17.75 5.88 20.35
CA GLU A 30 18.92 5.05 20.03
C GLU A 30 18.56 3.87 19.11
N ALA A 31 17.43 3.21 19.35
CA ALA A 31 16.94 2.14 18.46
C ALA A 31 16.66 2.65 17.05
N LEU A 32 16.06 3.84 16.95
CA LEU A 32 15.80 4.50 15.67
C LEU A 32 17.09 5.01 14.99
N LEU A 33 18.08 5.44 15.76
CA LEU A 33 19.39 5.82 15.22
C LEU A 33 20.08 4.61 14.58
N ARG A 34 20.15 3.46 15.29
CA ARG A 34 20.75 2.25 14.73
C ARG A 34 20.05 1.76 13.47
N PHE A 35 18.72 1.80 13.43
CA PHE A 35 17.96 1.45 12.22
C PHE A 35 18.23 2.38 11.04
N HIS A 36 18.45 3.67 11.32
CA HIS A 36 18.84 4.65 10.32
C HIS A 36 20.26 4.38 9.80
N ASP A 37 21.19 4.03 10.68
CA ASP A 37 22.59 3.76 10.33
C ASP A 37 22.76 2.47 9.52
N ASN A 38 21.93 1.45 9.79
CA ASN A 38 21.81 0.23 8.97
C ASN A 38 21.22 0.48 7.57
N GLY A 39 20.84 1.73 7.25
CA GLY A 39 20.46 2.19 5.92
C GLY A 39 18.96 2.11 5.62
N ALA A 40 18.24 1.16 6.21
CA ALA A 40 16.80 0.99 6.00
C ALA A 40 15.99 2.19 6.55
N GLY A 41 16.33 2.70 7.73
CA GLY A 41 15.64 3.82 8.38
C GLY A 41 15.75 5.16 7.64
N ARG A 42 16.82 5.37 6.85
CA ARG A 42 17.06 6.61 6.06
C ARG A 42 15.92 6.95 5.10
N ARG A 43 15.11 5.97 4.74
CA ARG A 43 13.96 6.14 3.84
C ARG A 43 12.79 6.82 4.54
N TYR A 44 12.63 6.62 5.84
CA TYR A 44 11.41 6.95 6.57
C TYR A 44 11.54 8.23 7.40
N TYR A 45 12.72 8.53 7.92
CA TYR A 45 12.98 9.72 8.74
C TYR A 45 14.44 10.16 8.62
N ASP A 46 14.70 11.41 9.00
CA ASP A 46 16.03 11.97 9.19
C ASP A 46 16.33 12.11 10.70
N ILE A 47 17.57 11.87 11.10
CA ILE A 47 18.01 12.09 12.49
C ILE A 47 18.18 13.59 12.76
N ARG A 48 17.74 14.02 13.94
CA ARG A 48 17.97 15.36 14.51
C ARG A 48 18.59 15.25 15.90
N HIS A 49 19.14 16.34 16.41
CA HIS A 49 19.64 16.37 17.79
C HIS A 49 18.50 16.02 18.75
N ARG A 50 18.63 14.90 19.47
CA ARG A 50 17.64 14.38 20.42
C ARG A 50 16.22 14.20 19.82
N GLY A 51 16.14 13.89 18.53
CA GLY A 51 14.86 13.65 17.88
C GLY A 51 15.00 13.06 16.49
N ILE A 52 13.86 12.85 15.84
CA ILE A 52 13.77 12.40 14.45
C ILE A 52 12.72 13.24 13.71
N ARG A 53 12.94 13.45 12.42
CA ARG A 53 11.97 14.10 11.53
C ARG A 53 11.46 13.08 10.52
N PHE A 54 10.16 12.80 10.53
CA PHE A 54 9.56 11.89 9.55
C PHE A 54 9.57 12.50 8.15
N LYS A 55 9.60 11.63 7.12
CA LYS A 55 9.45 12.01 5.71
C LYS A 55 7.97 11.84 5.31
N HIS A 56 7.71 11.60 4.02
CA HIS A 56 6.39 11.37 3.42
C HIS A 56 5.90 9.92 3.55
N TYR A 57 6.36 9.20 4.57
CA TYR A 57 5.99 7.81 4.79
C TYR A 57 5.06 7.72 6.00
N VAL A 58 3.98 6.96 5.82
CA VAL A 58 2.92 6.76 6.82
C VAL A 58 2.80 5.28 7.17
N GLY A 59 2.36 4.97 8.38
CA GLY A 59 2.30 3.60 8.89
C GLY A 59 2.69 3.52 10.35
N VAL A 60 3.48 2.50 10.69
CA VAL A 60 3.79 2.17 12.08
C VAL A 60 5.25 1.76 12.25
N LEU A 61 5.83 2.22 13.36
CA LEU A 61 7.20 1.95 13.77
C LEU A 61 7.22 1.57 15.25
N GLN A 62 7.55 0.34 15.56
CA GLN A 62 7.73 -0.14 16.91
C GLN A 62 9.21 -0.12 17.27
N ALA A 63 9.55 0.51 18.39
CA ALA A 63 10.88 0.54 18.98
C ALA A 63 10.79 0.07 20.43
N GLY A 64 11.02 -1.23 20.66
CA GLY A 64 10.83 -1.84 21.98
C GLY A 64 9.36 -1.82 22.42
N ASP A 65 9.08 -1.19 23.57
CA ASP A 65 7.75 -1.05 24.17
C ASP A 65 6.92 0.09 23.56
N LEU A 66 7.55 0.99 22.79
CA LEU A 66 6.89 2.12 22.14
C LEU A 66 6.47 1.79 20.70
N THR A 67 5.21 2.06 20.37
CA THR A 67 4.69 2.04 19.01
C THR A 67 4.42 3.48 18.54
N ILE A 68 5.00 3.87 17.42
CA ILE A 68 4.82 5.18 16.80
C ILE A 68 3.95 5.00 15.55
N GLU A 69 2.77 5.61 15.54
CA GLU A 69 1.92 5.69 14.35
C GLU A 69 2.18 7.00 13.62
N VAL A 70 2.63 6.91 12.37
CA VAL A 70 2.85 8.08 11.50
C VAL A 70 1.66 8.17 10.55
N LEU A 71 0.85 9.20 10.72
CA LEU A 71 -0.40 9.39 10.00
C LEU A 71 -0.26 10.45 8.89
N PRO A 72 -1.08 10.36 7.82
CA PRO A 72 -1.06 11.35 6.75
C PRO A 72 -1.46 12.73 7.26
N LYS A 73 -0.96 13.78 6.61
CA LYS A 73 -1.32 15.16 6.94
C LYS A 73 -1.77 15.94 5.71
N ALA A 74 -3.06 15.82 5.37
CA ALA A 74 -3.61 16.47 4.17
C ALA A 74 -3.81 17.98 4.32
N ASP A 75 -3.89 18.49 5.54
CA ASP A 75 -4.14 19.90 5.87
C ASP A 75 -2.90 20.66 6.39
N ALA A 76 -1.73 20.01 6.40
CA ALA A 76 -0.49 20.59 6.89
C ALA A 76 -0.04 21.81 6.08
N VAL A 77 0.33 22.88 6.77
CA VAL A 77 1.32 23.82 6.23
C VAL A 77 2.72 23.29 6.58
N PRO A 78 3.66 23.21 5.62
CA PRO A 78 5.04 22.79 5.91
C PRO A 78 5.68 23.65 7.00
N GLY A 79 6.20 23.01 8.06
CA GLY A 79 6.92 23.69 9.15
C GLY A 79 6.12 23.91 10.44
N GLU A 80 4.81 23.62 10.45
CA GLU A 80 4.01 23.68 11.68
C GLU A 80 4.12 22.39 12.50
N THR A 81 4.30 22.54 13.82
CA THR A 81 4.15 21.47 14.80
C THR A 81 2.70 20.98 14.86
N THR A 82 2.51 19.69 15.17
CA THR A 82 1.17 19.10 15.32
C THR A 82 0.38 19.87 16.37
N ARG A 83 -0.85 20.28 16.03
CA ARG A 83 -1.69 21.02 16.97
C ARG A 83 -2.13 20.07 18.10
N PRO A 84 -2.26 20.56 19.35
CA PRO A 84 -2.74 19.73 20.48
C PRO A 84 -4.14 19.13 20.26
N THR A 85 -4.94 19.71 19.36
CA THR A 85 -6.32 19.33 19.04
C THR A 85 -6.45 18.46 17.79
N GLU A 86 -5.36 17.83 17.33
CA GLU A 86 -5.37 17.01 16.12
C GLU A 86 -6.24 15.75 16.29
N ASP A 87 -7.21 15.57 15.39
CA ASP A 87 -8.00 14.34 15.33
C ASP A 87 -7.20 13.25 14.59
N PHE A 88 -6.31 12.58 15.32
CA PHE A 88 -5.54 11.46 14.79
C PHE A 88 -6.42 10.28 14.36
N ASP A 89 -7.59 10.09 14.97
CA ASP A 89 -8.48 9.00 14.57
C ASP A 89 -9.02 9.28 13.16
N ARG A 90 -9.41 10.51 12.83
CA ARG A 90 -9.75 10.91 11.44
C ARG A 90 -8.65 10.53 10.45
N TRP A 91 -7.39 10.88 10.73
CA TRP A 91 -6.28 10.57 9.82
C TRP A 91 -5.99 9.08 9.68
N ARG A 92 -6.12 8.34 10.79
CA ARG A 92 -6.00 6.89 10.79
C ARG A 92 -7.06 6.25 9.92
N HIS A 93 -8.32 6.66 10.06
CA HIS A 93 -9.42 6.18 9.22
C HIS A 93 -9.20 6.52 7.73
N LEU A 94 -8.76 7.75 7.43
CA LEU A 94 -8.46 8.17 6.07
C LEU A 94 -7.36 7.31 5.43
N LEU A 95 -6.25 7.11 6.13
CA LEU A 95 -5.14 6.27 5.67
C LEU A 95 -5.63 4.87 5.33
N LEU A 96 -6.38 4.25 6.22
CA LEU A 96 -6.83 2.88 6.06
C LEU A 96 -7.78 2.73 4.86
N ARG A 97 -8.67 3.70 4.64
CA ARG A 97 -9.53 3.74 3.44
C ARG A 97 -8.72 3.92 2.17
N MET A 98 -7.75 4.83 2.15
CA MET A 98 -6.88 5.02 0.98
C MET A 98 -6.10 3.75 0.66
N LEU A 99 -5.59 3.04 1.68
CA LEU A 99 -4.93 1.75 1.51
C LEU A 99 -5.88 0.67 0.96
N ALA A 100 -7.14 0.66 1.40
CA ALA A 100 -8.15 -0.27 0.91
C ALA A 100 -8.48 -0.02 -0.57
N GLU A 101 -8.79 1.23 -0.94
CA GLU A 101 -9.12 1.65 -2.31
C GLU A 101 -7.92 1.48 -3.26
N ALA A 102 -6.70 1.83 -2.80
CA ALA A 102 -5.46 1.61 -3.55
C ALA A 102 -5.16 0.11 -3.81
N GLY A 103 -5.94 -0.80 -3.23
CA GLY A 103 -5.76 -2.24 -3.39
C GLY A 103 -4.61 -2.78 -2.54
N LEU A 104 -4.18 -2.07 -1.50
CA LEU A 104 -3.18 -2.54 -0.54
C LEU A 104 -3.81 -3.36 0.59
N LEU A 105 -5.07 -3.07 0.96
CA LEU A 105 -5.84 -3.84 1.95
C LEU A 105 -7.14 -4.39 1.33
N PRO A 106 -7.69 -5.52 1.82
CA PRO A 106 -9.04 -5.96 1.48
C PRO A 106 -10.10 -5.02 2.07
N VAL A 107 -11.07 -4.58 1.26
CA VAL A 107 -12.10 -3.60 1.66
C VAL A 107 -13.15 -4.22 2.60
N ASP A 108 -13.61 -5.44 2.31
CA ASP A 108 -14.69 -6.09 3.07
C ASP A 108 -14.26 -6.39 4.51
N THR A 109 -13.06 -6.97 4.68
CA THR A 109 -12.47 -7.30 5.99
C THR A 109 -12.20 -6.04 6.82
N PHE A 110 -11.88 -4.93 6.14
CA PHE A 110 -11.57 -3.66 6.79
C PHE A 110 -12.75 -3.08 7.56
N GLN A 111 -13.95 -3.07 6.96
CA GLN A 111 -15.15 -2.54 7.63
C GLN A 111 -15.50 -3.35 8.87
N THR A 112 -15.39 -4.68 8.81
CA THR A 112 -15.63 -5.56 9.96
C THR A 112 -14.59 -5.35 11.07
N ALA A 113 -13.30 -5.25 10.74
CA ALA A 113 -12.26 -5.06 11.74
C ALA A 113 -12.35 -3.70 12.47
N LEU A 114 -12.93 -2.67 11.83
CA LEU A 114 -13.15 -1.38 12.47
C LEU A 114 -14.29 -1.41 13.51
N LEU A 115 -15.24 -2.34 13.36
CA LEU A 115 -16.41 -2.49 14.23
C LEU A 115 -16.14 -3.40 15.45
N HIS A 116 -15.25 -4.38 15.32
CA HIS A 116 -15.08 -5.48 16.29
C HIS A 116 -13.85 -5.31 17.21
N GLU A 117 -13.90 -4.30 18.10
CA GLU A 117 -12.83 -3.87 19.02
C GLU A 117 -11.86 -2.87 18.39
N ARG A 118 -11.61 -1.75 19.09
CA ARG A 118 -10.66 -0.73 18.61
C ARG A 118 -9.25 -1.34 18.66
N PRO A 119 -8.61 -1.65 17.52
CA PRO A 119 -7.24 -2.15 17.53
C PRO A 119 -6.36 -1.11 18.20
N HIS A 120 -5.49 -1.58 19.10
CA HIS A 120 -4.63 -0.70 19.88
C HIS A 120 -3.71 0.11 18.95
N SER A 121 -3.09 -0.54 17.96
CA SER A 121 -2.25 0.09 16.96
C SER A 121 -2.66 -0.25 15.51
N LEU A 122 -2.16 0.52 14.54
CA LEU A 122 -2.21 0.20 13.11
C LEU A 122 -1.59 -1.15 12.80
N LEU A 123 -0.50 -1.52 13.50
CA LEU A 123 0.12 -2.83 13.35
C LEU A 123 -0.87 -3.93 13.75
N ASP A 124 -1.46 -3.82 14.95
CA ASP A 124 -2.44 -4.79 15.45
C ASP A 124 -3.65 -4.92 14.53
N LEU A 125 -4.10 -3.81 13.92
CA LEU A 125 -5.16 -3.85 12.92
C LEU A 125 -4.76 -4.70 11.70
N TYR A 126 -3.57 -4.51 11.14
CA TYR A 126 -3.11 -5.32 10.00
C TYR A 126 -3.01 -6.81 10.36
N LEU A 127 -2.55 -7.11 11.57
CA LEU A 127 -2.46 -8.50 12.06
C LEU A 127 -3.85 -9.10 12.31
N ALA A 128 -4.79 -8.33 12.85
CA ALA A 128 -6.18 -8.76 13.05
C ALA A 128 -6.90 -9.04 11.73
N LEU A 129 -6.71 -8.17 10.72
CA LEU A 129 -7.22 -8.37 9.36
C LEU A 129 -6.65 -9.65 8.74
N PHE A 130 -5.33 -9.85 8.86
CA PHE A 130 -4.69 -11.07 8.36
C PHE A 130 -5.24 -12.32 9.04
N LEU A 131 -5.38 -12.30 10.36
CA LEU A 131 -5.91 -13.42 11.13
C LEU A 131 -7.36 -13.74 10.76
N GLY A 132 -8.22 -12.73 10.60
CA GLY A 132 -9.61 -12.94 10.19
C GLY A 132 -9.72 -13.67 8.83
N GLU A 133 -8.85 -13.31 7.88
CA GLU A 133 -8.79 -13.99 6.59
C GLU A 133 -8.25 -15.43 6.70
N VAL A 134 -7.22 -15.66 7.51
CA VAL A 134 -6.66 -17.00 7.76
C VAL A 134 -7.68 -17.90 8.46
N GLU A 135 -8.37 -17.40 9.48
CA GLU A 135 -9.41 -18.11 10.21
C GLU A 135 -10.57 -18.46 9.27
N THR A 136 -10.99 -17.54 8.40
CA THR A 136 -12.00 -17.80 7.37
C THR A 136 -11.59 -18.93 6.43
N LEU A 137 -10.32 -18.98 6.01
CA LEU A 137 -9.80 -20.07 5.18
C LEU A 137 -9.77 -21.41 5.92
N LEU A 138 -9.39 -21.41 7.19
CA LEU A 138 -9.40 -22.61 8.04
C LEU A 138 -10.83 -23.14 8.23
N HIS A 139 -11.80 -22.26 8.49
CA HIS A 139 -13.22 -22.63 8.62
C HIS A 139 -13.81 -23.21 7.35
N ARG A 140 -13.43 -22.69 6.17
CA ARG A 140 -13.88 -23.23 4.87
C ARG A 140 -13.18 -24.55 4.48
N GLY A 141 -12.06 -24.86 5.11
CA GLY A 141 -11.20 -25.98 4.76
C GLY A 141 -10.14 -25.63 3.70
N LEU A 142 -8.92 -26.09 3.92
CA LEU A 142 -7.79 -25.78 3.06
C LEU A 142 -7.81 -26.57 1.75
N VAL A 143 -7.53 -25.88 0.64
CA VAL A 143 -7.55 -26.49 -0.70
C VAL A 143 -6.36 -27.42 -0.84
N LYS A 144 -6.65 -28.69 -1.13
CA LYS A 144 -5.65 -29.70 -1.51
C LYS A 144 -5.52 -29.77 -3.04
N ARG A 145 -4.31 -30.04 -3.52
CA ARG A 145 -3.98 -30.20 -4.95
C ARG A 145 -3.23 -31.50 -5.18
N TYR A 146 -3.41 -32.08 -6.35
CA TYR A 146 -2.59 -33.20 -6.80
C TYR A 146 -1.21 -32.67 -7.22
N ARG A 147 -0.15 -33.24 -6.65
CA ARG A 147 1.23 -33.00 -7.08
C ARG A 147 1.91 -34.31 -7.42
N GLN A 148 2.69 -34.31 -8.50
CA GLN A 148 3.55 -35.44 -8.85
C GLN A 148 4.76 -35.44 -7.92
N ARG A 149 5.05 -36.60 -7.34
CA ARG A 149 6.23 -36.84 -6.53
C ARG A 149 6.99 -38.01 -7.14
N GLU A 150 8.28 -37.83 -7.34
CA GLU A 150 9.20 -38.89 -7.72
C GLU A 150 10.09 -39.23 -6.52
N GLY A 151 10.31 -40.53 -6.26
CA GLY A 151 11.20 -40.95 -5.19
C GLY A 151 11.11 -42.43 -4.84
N GLN A 152 11.93 -42.79 -3.85
CA GLN A 152 11.97 -44.15 -3.29
C GLN A 152 10.79 -44.40 -2.35
N VAL A 153 10.10 -45.52 -2.56
CA VAL A 153 9.00 -45.99 -1.72
C VAL A 153 9.19 -47.48 -1.43
N LYS A 154 8.75 -47.95 -0.25
CA LYS A 154 8.88 -49.37 0.14
C LYS A 154 7.80 -50.28 -0.47
N ALA A 155 6.78 -49.68 -1.08
CA ALA A 155 5.69 -50.39 -1.73
C ALA A 155 5.44 -49.76 -3.09
N LEU A 156 5.17 -50.57 -4.11
CA LEU A 156 4.91 -50.10 -5.46
C LEU A 156 3.60 -49.29 -5.49
N LYS A 157 3.73 -47.96 -5.68
CA LYS A 157 2.61 -47.04 -5.81
C LYS A 157 2.85 -46.09 -6.98
N GLY A 158 1.85 -45.95 -7.86
CA GLY A 158 1.98 -45.14 -9.07
C GLY A 158 2.84 -45.82 -10.13
N THR A 159 3.51 -45.03 -10.97
CA THR A 159 4.29 -45.52 -12.10
C THR A 159 5.74 -45.80 -11.67
N LEU A 160 6.25 -47.00 -11.93
CA LEU A 160 7.67 -47.31 -11.73
C LEU A 160 8.52 -46.61 -12.79
N LEU A 161 9.52 -45.84 -12.37
CA LEU A 161 10.47 -45.21 -13.29
C LEU A 161 11.67 -46.13 -13.48
N PHE A 162 11.55 -47.09 -14.40
CA PHE A 162 12.51 -48.19 -14.59
C PHE A 162 13.98 -47.75 -14.64
N GLY A 163 14.32 -46.72 -15.42
CA GLY A 163 15.70 -46.24 -15.52
C GLY A 163 16.26 -45.74 -14.18
N GLN A 164 15.50 -44.93 -13.43
CA GLN A 164 15.91 -44.45 -12.11
C GLN A 164 15.87 -45.56 -11.05
N HIS A 165 14.95 -46.51 -11.18
CA HIS A 165 14.83 -47.65 -10.29
C HIS A 165 16.03 -48.57 -10.40
N LEU A 166 16.41 -48.98 -11.62
CA LEU A 166 17.59 -49.80 -11.84
C LEU A 166 18.84 -49.07 -11.33
N ALA A 167 19.04 -47.81 -11.71
CA ALA A 167 20.21 -47.03 -11.30
C ALA A 167 20.40 -46.92 -9.77
N ARG A 168 19.33 -46.95 -8.97
CA ARG A 168 19.39 -46.74 -7.51
C ARG A 168 19.14 -48.00 -6.68
N ASN A 169 18.47 -49.01 -7.23
CA ASN A 169 17.93 -50.13 -6.45
C ASN A 169 18.38 -51.52 -6.92
N VAL A 170 19.38 -51.65 -7.80
CA VAL A 170 19.91 -52.98 -8.21
C VAL A 170 20.19 -53.89 -7.00
N VAL A 171 20.72 -53.32 -5.91
CA VAL A 171 21.03 -54.04 -4.66
C VAL A 171 20.05 -53.75 -3.52
N HIS A 172 19.06 -52.87 -3.73
CA HIS A 172 18.05 -52.49 -2.74
C HIS A 172 16.66 -52.94 -3.19
N GLN A 173 16.43 -54.25 -3.14
CA GLN A 173 15.18 -54.88 -3.59
C GLN A 173 13.97 -54.51 -2.73
N GLU A 174 14.18 -53.93 -1.54
CA GLU A 174 13.12 -53.48 -0.64
C GLU A 174 12.52 -52.11 -1.02
N ARG A 175 12.94 -51.50 -2.14
CA ARG A 175 12.56 -50.14 -2.55
C ARG A 175 12.20 -50.07 -4.03
N PHE A 176 11.22 -49.24 -4.37
CA PHE A 176 10.83 -48.91 -5.72
C PHE A 176 11.02 -47.42 -5.99
N TYR A 177 11.63 -47.05 -7.12
CA TYR A 177 11.68 -45.65 -7.54
C TYR A 177 10.46 -45.33 -8.41
N THR A 178 9.49 -44.61 -7.83
CA THR A 178 8.19 -44.39 -8.47
C THR A 178 7.89 -42.92 -8.67
N ARG A 179 7.07 -42.64 -9.67
CA ARG A 179 6.33 -41.38 -9.83
C ARG A 179 4.88 -41.62 -9.43
N HIS A 180 4.43 -40.93 -8.39
CA HIS A 180 3.06 -41.04 -7.90
C HIS A 180 2.48 -39.67 -7.56
N GLN A 181 1.15 -39.58 -7.59
CA GLN A 181 0.45 -38.37 -7.20
C GLN A 181 0.19 -38.37 -5.68
N THR A 182 0.39 -37.21 -5.06
CA THR A 182 -0.01 -36.95 -3.67
C THR A 182 -1.06 -35.84 -3.66
N TYR A 183 -2.10 -36.02 -2.85
CA TYR A 183 -3.18 -35.04 -2.69
C TYR A 183 -3.04 -34.35 -1.34
N ASP A 184 -2.38 -33.20 -1.33
CA ASP A 184 -2.02 -32.50 -0.09
C ASP A 184 -2.17 -30.97 -0.22
N ALA A 185 -1.92 -30.30 0.90
CA ALA A 185 -2.02 -28.85 1.05
C ALA A 185 -0.66 -28.15 0.81
N ASP A 186 0.36 -28.83 0.29
CA ASP A 186 1.68 -28.25 0.11
C ASP A 186 1.79 -27.51 -1.23
N HIS A 187 1.39 -26.24 -1.21
CA HIS A 187 1.56 -25.34 -2.35
C HIS A 187 1.92 -23.91 -1.90
N LEU A 188 2.42 -23.12 -2.86
CA LEU A 188 3.01 -21.81 -2.61
C LEU A 188 2.11 -20.85 -1.80
N PRO A 189 0.81 -20.68 -2.11
CA PRO A 189 -0.12 -19.94 -1.26
C PRO A 189 -0.04 -20.31 0.22
N HIS A 190 -0.10 -21.60 0.54
CA HIS A 190 -0.12 -22.03 1.93
C HIS A 190 1.24 -21.85 2.62
N ARG A 191 2.36 -22.04 1.90
CA ARG A 191 3.70 -21.78 2.44
C ARG A 191 3.87 -20.32 2.82
N LEU A 192 3.41 -19.39 1.97
CA LEU A 192 3.47 -17.95 2.23
C LEU A 192 2.57 -17.54 3.42
N LEU A 193 1.34 -18.05 3.47
CA LEU A 193 0.42 -17.76 4.58
C LEU A 193 0.94 -18.29 5.92
N ARG A 194 1.45 -19.53 5.95
CA ARG A 194 2.05 -20.12 7.16
C ARG A 194 3.23 -19.27 7.63
N GLN A 195 4.08 -18.81 6.71
CA GLN A 195 5.22 -17.99 7.07
C GLN A 195 4.79 -16.65 7.67
N ALA A 196 3.81 -15.97 7.08
CA ALA A 196 3.28 -14.73 7.65
C ALA A 196 2.68 -14.97 9.04
N LEU A 197 1.92 -16.05 9.22
CA LEU A 197 1.33 -16.44 10.48
C LEU A 197 2.37 -16.72 11.58
N GLY A 198 3.50 -17.32 11.21
CA GLY A 198 4.62 -17.55 12.14
C GLY A 198 5.29 -16.29 12.66
N LEU A 199 5.16 -15.15 11.96
CA LEU A 199 5.73 -13.87 12.43
C LEU A 199 4.87 -13.21 13.52
N LEU A 200 3.55 -13.39 13.46
CA LEU A 200 2.58 -12.65 14.28
C LEU A 200 2.92 -12.62 15.78
N PRO A 201 3.26 -13.73 16.44
CA PRO A 201 3.56 -13.72 17.88
C PRO A 201 4.70 -12.77 18.29
N ALA A 202 5.66 -12.54 17.39
CA ALA A 202 6.78 -11.63 17.60
C ALA A 202 6.42 -10.15 17.34
N LEU A 203 5.35 -9.88 16.59
CA LEU A 203 5.03 -8.53 16.10
C LEU A 203 3.97 -7.79 16.92
N THR A 204 3.29 -8.45 17.84
CA THR A 204 2.25 -7.80 18.65
C THR A 204 2.38 -8.20 20.11
N ALA A 205 2.20 -7.24 21.00
CA ALA A 205 2.07 -7.49 22.44
C ALA A 205 0.64 -7.92 22.84
N HIS A 206 -0.32 -7.85 21.93
CA HIS A 206 -1.73 -8.10 22.20
C HIS A 206 -2.00 -9.59 22.47
N ALA A 207 -2.34 -9.93 23.73
CA ALA A 207 -2.58 -11.30 24.15
C ALA A 207 -3.65 -12.02 23.29
N GLY A 208 -4.75 -11.32 22.96
CA GLY A 208 -5.80 -11.85 22.09
C GLY A 208 -5.33 -12.24 20.69
N LEU A 209 -4.55 -11.38 20.03
CA LEU A 209 -4.00 -11.65 18.69
C LEU A 209 -2.94 -12.76 18.74
N ARG A 210 -2.08 -12.78 19.76
CA ARG A 210 -1.11 -13.87 19.98
C ARG A 210 -1.81 -15.22 20.15
N GLY A 211 -2.85 -15.29 20.97
CA GLY A 211 -3.62 -16.51 21.19
C GLY A 211 -4.33 -17.00 19.92
N ARG A 212 -4.94 -16.09 19.17
CA ARG A 212 -5.55 -16.40 17.86
C ARG A 212 -4.51 -16.90 16.86
N ALA A 213 -3.36 -16.23 16.75
CA ALA A 213 -2.27 -16.62 15.86
C ALA A 213 -1.72 -18.01 16.21
N ALA A 214 -1.51 -18.31 17.49
CA ALA A 214 -1.03 -19.62 17.93
C ALA A 214 -2.01 -20.75 17.58
N ARG A 215 -3.31 -20.55 17.81
CA ARG A 215 -4.36 -21.53 17.42
C ARG A 215 -4.43 -21.72 15.91
N ALA A 216 -4.39 -20.62 15.15
CA ALA A 216 -4.40 -20.69 13.69
C ALA A 216 -3.14 -21.40 13.16
N LEU A 217 -1.97 -21.18 13.77
CA LEU A 217 -0.72 -21.82 13.37
C LEU A 217 -0.75 -23.33 13.65
N LEU A 218 -1.30 -23.74 14.79
CA LEU A 218 -1.50 -25.16 15.14
C LEU A 218 -2.47 -25.85 14.16
N ALA A 219 -3.52 -25.15 13.72
CA ALA A 219 -4.49 -25.67 12.76
C ALA A 219 -3.99 -25.66 11.30
N TRP A 220 -2.94 -24.86 11.00
CA TRP A 220 -2.36 -24.79 9.67
C TRP A 220 -1.37 -25.95 9.44
N PRO A 221 -1.36 -26.62 8.27
CA PRO A 221 -0.46 -27.74 8.03
C PRO A 221 1.01 -27.34 8.17
N GLU A 222 1.82 -28.27 8.69
CA GLU A 222 3.27 -28.15 8.68
C GLU A 222 3.78 -28.16 7.23
N LEU A 223 4.39 -27.05 6.81
CA LEU A 223 4.83 -26.83 5.43
C LEU A 223 6.27 -26.33 5.39
N PRO A 224 7.02 -26.68 4.33
CA PRO A 224 8.39 -26.20 4.15
C PRO A 224 8.47 -24.67 4.17
N ALA A 225 9.51 -24.16 4.81
CA ALA A 225 9.81 -22.73 4.79
C ALA A 225 10.05 -22.24 3.35
N VAL A 226 9.68 -21.00 3.08
CA VAL A 226 9.93 -20.32 1.81
C VAL A 226 10.58 -18.98 2.12
N ARG A 227 11.47 -18.49 1.25
CA ARG A 227 11.98 -17.12 1.35
C ARG A 227 11.06 -16.21 0.55
N PRO A 228 10.29 -15.31 1.17
CA PRO A 228 9.30 -14.51 0.47
C PRO A 228 10.03 -13.51 -0.42
N THR A 229 9.63 -13.41 -1.67
CA THR A 229 10.16 -12.42 -2.62
C THR A 229 9.01 -11.84 -3.46
N PRO A 230 9.14 -10.60 -3.97
CA PRO A 230 8.15 -10.04 -4.89
C PRO A 230 7.84 -10.96 -6.08
N ALA A 231 8.85 -11.68 -6.59
CA ALA A 231 8.71 -12.61 -7.70
C ALA A 231 7.84 -13.83 -7.35
N LEU A 232 7.94 -14.37 -6.13
CA LEU A 232 7.08 -15.48 -5.70
C LEU A 232 5.61 -15.06 -5.64
N PHE A 233 5.32 -13.87 -5.11
CA PHE A 233 3.95 -13.33 -5.10
C PHE A 233 3.43 -13.08 -6.52
N ALA A 234 4.28 -12.64 -7.45
CA ALA A 234 3.90 -12.44 -8.84
C ALA A 234 3.54 -13.75 -9.59
N ARG A 235 4.03 -14.90 -9.11
CA ARG A 235 3.73 -16.23 -9.66
C ARG A 235 2.39 -16.80 -9.17
N LEU A 236 1.73 -16.16 -8.20
CA LEU A 236 0.44 -16.64 -7.68
C LEU A 236 -0.62 -16.57 -8.78
N ARG A 237 -1.23 -17.71 -9.08
CA ARG A 237 -2.35 -17.86 -10.00
C ARG A 237 -3.59 -18.21 -9.19
N TYR A 238 -4.67 -17.47 -9.41
CA TYR A 238 -5.94 -17.68 -8.73
C TYR A 238 -6.92 -18.38 -9.69
N ASP A 239 -7.47 -19.49 -9.22
CA ASP A 239 -8.57 -20.22 -9.85
C ASP A 239 -9.82 -20.12 -8.96
N ARG A 240 -10.95 -20.72 -9.37
CA ARG A 240 -12.19 -20.73 -8.58
C ARG A 240 -11.99 -21.24 -7.14
N LYS A 241 -11.07 -22.20 -6.92
CA LYS A 241 -10.82 -22.79 -5.60
C LYS A 241 -9.90 -21.91 -4.74
N THR A 242 -8.99 -21.17 -5.36
CA THR A 242 -7.97 -20.36 -4.67
C THR A 242 -8.28 -18.86 -4.65
N ALA A 243 -9.31 -18.40 -5.35
CA ALA A 243 -9.81 -17.03 -5.28
C ALA A 243 -10.05 -16.56 -3.82
N PRO A 244 -10.61 -17.38 -2.90
CA PRO A 244 -10.76 -16.99 -1.49
C PRO A 244 -9.45 -16.70 -0.75
N TYR A 245 -8.30 -17.15 -1.23
CA TYR A 245 -7.00 -16.94 -0.58
C TYR A 245 -6.41 -15.55 -0.88
N ARG A 246 -6.97 -14.86 -1.89
CA ARG A 246 -6.44 -13.59 -2.39
C ARG A 246 -6.36 -12.50 -1.30
N PRO A 247 -7.36 -12.30 -0.43
CA PRO A 247 -7.26 -11.30 0.64
C PRO A 247 -6.15 -11.62 1.64
N ALA A 248 -6.10 -12.85 2.17
CA ALA A 248 -5.05 -13.30 3.08
C ALA A 248 -3.64 -13.12 2.48
N LEU A 249 -3.47 -13.51 1.21
CA LEU A 249 -2.19 -13.40 0.50
C LEU A 249 -1.77 -11.95 0.23
N ARG A 250 -2.73 -11.03 0.04
CA ARG A 250 -2.44 -9.60 -0.10
C ARG A 250 -1.87 -9.03 1.20
N ILE A 251 -2.47 -9.36 2.34
CA ILE A 251 -1.97 -8.89 3.64
C ILE A 251 -0.65 -9.60 3.99
N ALA A 252 -0.53 -10.91 3.72
CA ALA A 252 0.73 -11.64 3.90
C ALA A 252 1.86 -11.04 3.06
N ARG A 253 1.60 -10.58 1.83
CA ARG A 253 2.60 -9.88 1.00
C ARG A 253 3.12 -8.63 1.67
N LEU A 254 2.23 -7.86 2.30
CA LEU A 254 2.57 -6.66 3.04
C LEU A 254 3.42 -7.02 4.27
N LEU A 255 2.98 -7.98 5.08
CA LEU A 255 3.72 -8.42 6.28
C LEU A 255 5.09 -9.06 5.94
N LEU A 256 5.21 -9.80 4.84
CA LEU A 256 6.45 -10.50 4.49
C LEU A 256 7.46 -9.66 3.69
N LEU A 257 6.99 -8.66 2.93
CA LEU A 257 7.86 -7.88 2.03
C LEU A 257 8.06 -6.41 2.43
N ARG A 258 7.23 -5.87 3.33
CA ARG A 258 7.31 -4.47 3.76
C ARG A 258 7.73 -4.31 5.20
N LEU A 259 7.51 -5.34 6.02
CA LEU A 259 8.10 -5.41 7.32
C LEU A 259 9.62 -5.51 7.13
N SER A 260 10.35 -4.56 7.70
CA SER A 260 11.80 -4.69 7.85
C SER A 260 12.05 -5.16 9.27
N PRO A 261 12.02 -6.48 9.56
CA PRO A 261 12.54 -6.96 10.82
C PRO A 261 14.05 -6.88 10.68
N ASP A 262 14.67 -5.85 11.25
CA ASP A 262 16.11 -5.85 11.42
C ASP A 262 16.40 -6.88 12.53
N LEU A 263 16.59 -8.13 12.09
CA LEU A 263 16.76 -9.33 12.90
C LEU A 263 18.21 -9.46 13.32
N HIS A 264 18.60 -8.95 14.49
CA HIS A 264 19.65 -9.58 15.30
C HIS A 264 19.31 -9.45 16.79
N SER A 265 18.85 -10.58 17.36
CA SER A 265 19.02 -11.04 18.75
C SER A 265 19.44 -9.97 19.78
N GLY A 266 18.48 -9.18 20.26
CA GLY A 266 18.65 -8.29 21.40
C GLY A 266 17.31 -7.69 21.84
N PRO A 267 17.18 -7.22 23.08
CA PRO A 267 15.93 -6.72 23.68
C PRO A 267 15.39 -5.40 23.09
N GLN A 268 15.82 -5.01 21.89
CA GLN A 268 15.50 -3.74 21.23
C GLN A 268 15.04 -4.00 19.79
N ASP A 269 14.08 -4.91 19.64
CA ASP A 269 13.46 -5.26 18.36
C ASP A 269 12.78 -4.04 17.74
N LEU A 270 13.13 -3.78 16.48
CA LEU A 270 12.49 -2.75 15.68
C LEU A 270 11.59 -3.38 14.61
N VAL A 271 10.36 -2.92 14.55
CA VAL A 271 9.40 -3.32 13.51
C VAL A 271 8.94 -2.08 12.77
N ALA A 272 9.20 -2.01 11.47
CA ALA A 272 8.74 -0.91 10.62
C ALA A 272 7.82 -1.42 9.52
N LEU A 273 6.62 -0.84 9.41
CA LEU A 273 5.69 -1.04 8.32
C LEU A 273 5.20 0.31 7.82
N PHE A 274 5.82 0.76 6.73
CA PHE A 274 5.59 2.07 6.14
C PHE A 274 5.14 1.99 4.68
N PHE A 275 4.33 2.97 4.29
CA PHE A 275 3.85 3.19 2.94
C PHE A 275 4.23 4.60 2.48
N ASN A 276 4.62 4.73 1.21
CA ASN A 276 4.90 6.03 0.61
C ASN A 276 3.56 6.74 0.34
N MET A 277 3.34 7.88 0.98
CA MET A 277 2.05 8.58 0.92
C MET A 277 1.73 9.11 -0.48
N ASN A 278 2.74 9.53 -1.25
CA ASN A 278 2.55 9.93 -2.66
C ASN A 278 2.00 8.77 -3.49
N HIS A 279 2.60 7.57 -3.37
CA HIS A 279 2.11 6.40 -4.11
C HIS A 279 0.72 5.95 -3.67
N ILE A 280 0.38 6.09 -2.38
CA ILE A 280 -0.97 5.82 -1.89
C ILE A 280 -1.96 6.79 -2.54
N TRP A 281 -1.64 8.08 -2.56
CA TRP A 281 -2.48 9.12 -3.14
C TRP A 281 -2.72 8.91 -4.65
N GLU A 282 -1.66 8.66 -5.42
CA GLU A 282 -1.74 8.34 -6.85
C GLU A 282 -2.65 7.13 -7.10
N ALA A 283 -2.44 6.04 -6.35
CA ALA A 283 -3.21 4.80 -6.52
C ALA A 283 -4.67 4.98 -6.08
N TYR A 284 -4.91 5.72 -5.02
CA TYR A 284 -6.23 6.08 -4.53
C TYR A 284 -7.02 6.86 -5.60
N LEU A 285 -6.44 7.92 -6.15
CA LEU A 285 -7.08 8.73 -7.20
C LEU A 285 -7.33 7.91 -8.47
N LEU A 286 -6.36 7.11 -8.91
CA LEU A 286 -6.50 6.25 -10.09
C LEU A 286 -7.69 5.28 -9.93
N ARG A 287 -7.78 4.60 -8.79
CA ARG A 287 -8.83 3.61 -8.51
C ARG A 287 -10.19 4.26 -8.36
N THR A 288 -10.23 5.40 -7.66
CA THR A 288 -11.45 6.20 -7.51
C THR A 288 -11.97 6.67 -8.87
N LEU A 289 -11.10 7.21 -9.73
CA LEU A 289 -11.48 7.60 -11.09
C LEU A 289 -11.90 6.41 -11.96
N GLN A 290 -11.23 5.27 -11.87
CA GLN A 290 -11.64 4.05 -12.58
C GLN A 290 -13.04 3.58 -12.22
N ARG A 291 -13.45 3.80 -10.96
CA ARG A 291 -14.77 3.42 -10.45
C ARG A 291 -15.85 4.43 -10.80
N LEU A 292 -15.53 5.71 -10.78
CA LEU A 292 -16.49 6.81 -10.96
C LEU A 292 -16.62 7.29 -12.42
N ALA A 293 -15.58 7.12 -13.24
CA ALA A 293 -15.63 7.58 -14.63
C ALA A 293 -16.68 6.80 -15.44
N PRO A 294 -17.36 7.45 -16.40
CA PRO A 294 -18.29 6.78 -17.29
C PRO A 294 -17.64 5.61 -18.04
N PRO A 295 -18.39 4.54 -18.40
CA PRO A 295 -17.85 3.41 -19.14
C PRO A 295 -17.23 3.76 -20.50
N THR A 296 -17.60 4.91 -21.07
CA THR A 296 -17.06 5.43 -22.33
C THR A 296 -15.65 6.03 -22.19
N TRP A 297 -15.20 6.28 -20.96
CA TRP A 297 -13.88 6.84 -20.68
C TRP A 297 -12.90 5.73 -20.37
N THR A 298 -11.62 5.94 -20.73
CA THR A 298 -10.54 5.06 -20.28
C THR A 298 -9.70 5.78 -19.23
N VAL A 299 -9.57 5.16 -18.05
CA VAL A 299 -8.74 5.67 -16.95
C VAL A 299 -7.59 4.70 -16.70
N SER A 300 -6.34 5.16 -16.88
CA SER A 300 -5.18 4.29 -16.76
C SER A 300 -3.97 5.00 -16.17
N LYS A 301 -3.03 4.22 -15.60
CA LYS A 301 -1.66 4.66 -15.34
C LYS A 301 -0.80 4.17 -16.50
N PRO A 302 -0.28 5.05 -17.37
CA PRO A 302 0.49 4.61 -18.54
C PRO A 302 1.84 4.00 -18.11
N ALA A 303 2.49 3.27 -19.02
CA ALA A 303 3.83 2.74 -18.77
C ALA A 303 4.89 3.85 -18.72
N LYS A 304 6.02 3.60 -18.04
CA LYS A 304 7.19 4.49 -18.11
C LYS A 304 7.77 4.47 -19.51
N VAL A 305 7.91 5.65 -20.11
CA VAL A 305 8.46 5.83 -21.46
C VAL A 305 9.75 6.64 -21.41
N VAL A 306 10.65 6.38 -22.37
CA VAL A 306 11.89 7.17 -22.50
C VAL A 306 11.52 8.55 -23.03
N PHE A 307 11.84 9.58 -22.26
CA PHE A 307 11.64 10.98 -22.64
C PHE A 307 12.88 11.57 -23.31
N TRP A 308 14.04 11.25 -22.75
CA TRP A 308 15.33 11.72 -23.24
C TRP A 308 16.34 10.59 -23.14
N GLN A 309 17.22 10.51 -24.12
CA GLN A 309 18.29 9.53 -24.18
C GLN A 309 19.58 10.22 -24.61
N ALA A 310 20.67 9.96 -23.90
CA ALA A 310 22.00 10.37 -24.29
C ALA A 310 22.56 9.46 -25.38
N ASP A 311 23.22 10.05 -26.36
CA ASP A 311 23.83 9.32 -27.48
C ASP A 311 25.01 8.43 -27.03
N ASN A 312 25.75 8.85 -26.00
CA ASN A 312 27.14 8.38 -25.79
C ASN A 312 27.32 7.43 -24.60
N ASN A 313 26.33 7.28 -23.73
CA ASN A 313 26.49 6.53 -22.47
C ASN A 313 25.23 5.76 -22.03
N GLY A 314 24.22 5.66 -22.89
CA GLY A 314 22.99 4.95 -22.59
C GLY A 314 22.15 5.55 -21.45
N GLN A 315 22.48 6.75 -20.96
CA GLN A 315 21.66 7.43 -19.96
C GLN A 315 20.29 7.75 -20.54
N GLN A 316 19.24 7.44 -19.78
CA GLN A 316 17.87 7.68 -20.16
C GLN A 316 17.14 8.41 -19.04
N SER A 317 16.45 9.49 -19.40
CA SER A 317 15.39 10.06 -18.58
C SER A 317 14.05 9.49 -19.03
N ARG A 318 13.22 9.11 -18.06
CA ARG A 318 11.90 8.51 -18.32
C ARG A 318 10.82 9.38 -17.74
N MET A 319 9.67 9.39 -18.40
CA MET A 319 8.47 10.06 -17.92
C MET A 319 7.33 9.08 -17.72
N GLN A 320 6.41 9.41 -16.82
CA GLN A 320 5.17 8.69 -16.56
C GLN A 320 4.24 9.61 -15.77
N PRO A 321 3.14 10.09 -16.37
CA PRO A 321 2.10 10.77 -15.58
C PRO A 321 1.42 9.77 -14.66
N ASP A 322 0.84 10.27 -13.57
CA ASP A 322 0.17 9.43 -12.59
C ASP A 322 -1.10 8.80 -13.17
N ILE A 323 -1.87 9.60 -13.91
CA ILE A 323 -3.15 9.19 -14.49
C ILE A 323 -3.29 9.79 -15.89
N LEU A 324 -3.65 8.94 -16.85
CA LEU A 324 -4.04 9.32 -18.20
C LEU A 324 -5.51 8.95 -18.41
N LEU A 325 -6.30 9.96 -18.70
CA LEU A 325 -7.71 9.85 -19.05
C LEU A 325 -7.88 10.01 -20.57
N HIS A 326 -8.79 9.23 -21.13
CA HIS A 326 -9.23 9.38 -22.51
C HIS A 326 -10.73 9.65 -22.55
N HIS A 327 -11.08 10.88 -22.92
CA HIS A 327 -12.46 11.32 -23.15
C HIS A 327 -12.84 11.09 -24.62
N PRO A 328 -14.05 10.56 -24.92
CA PRO A 328 -14.47 10.32 -26.30
C PRO A 328 -14.47 11.58 -27.16
N THR A 329 -14.84 12.75 -26.61
CA THR A 329 -14.94 14.02 -27.37
C THR A 329 -13.77 14.98 -27.13
N HIS A 330 -13.14 14.95 -25.94
CA HIS A 330 -12.12 15.92 -25.54
C HIS A 330 -10.69 15.36 -25.61
N GLY A 331 -10.55 14.10 -26.04
CA GLY A 331 -9.26 13.44 -26.22
C GLY A 331 -8.57 13.13 -24.90
N ARG A 332 -7.24 13.22 -24.89
CA ARG A 332 -6.41 12.86 -23.75
C ARG A 332 -6.33 13.98 -22.72
N LEU A 333 -6.46 13.60 -21.46
CA LEU A 333 -6.32 14.46 -20.29
C LEU A 333 -5.26 13.84 -19.37
N VAL A 334 -4.24 14.60 -19.01
CA VAL A 334 -3.20 14.14 -18.07
C VAL A 334 -3.48 14.70 -16.69
N LEU A 335 -3.52 13.83 -15.68
CA LEU A 335 -3.60 14.25 -14.28
C LEU A 335 -2.32 13.84 -13.56
N ASP A 336 -1.79 14.77 -12.76
CA ASP A 336 -0.62 14.57 -11.92
C ASP A 336 -1.00 14.86 -10.47
N ALA A 337 -0.74 13.89 -9.60
CA ALA A 337 -1.21 13.85 -8.23
C ALA A 337 -0.10 14.25 -7.28
N LYS A 338 -0.34 15.27 -6.46
CA LYS A 338 0.65 15.77 -5.51
C LYS A 338 0.11 15.71 -4.10
N TRP A 339 0.70 14.88 -3.25
CA TRP A 339 0.35 14.82 -1.83
C TRP A 339 1.10 15.92 -1.04
N LYS A 340 0.59 17.15 -1.12
CA LYS A 340 1.08 18.32 -0.38
C LYS A 340 0.02 19.42 -0.42
N ARG A 341 0.09 20.35 0.52
CA ARG A 341 -0.64 21.61 0.41
C ARG A 341 0.27 22.69 -0.21
N PRO A 342 -0.08 23.26 -1.38
CA PRO A 342 0.69 24.36 -1.95
C PRO A 342 0.59 25.61 -1.05
N ASN A 343 1.70 26.32 -0.85
CA ASN A 343 1.72 27.56 -0.07
C ASN A 343 1.39 28.75 -0.99
N GLY A 344 0.12 28.93 -1.31
CA GLY A 344 -0.39 30.00 -2.18
C GLY A 344 -0.29 29.70 -3.68
N TYR A 345 0.86 29.22 -4.18
CA TYR A 345 1.08 28.91 -5.60
C TYR A 345 1.54 27.46 -5.84
N HIS A 346 1.18 26.92 -7.00
CA HIS A 346 1.70 25.64 -7.49
C HIS A 346 3.19 25.76 -7.80
N ALA A 347 3.96 24.69 -7.59
CA ALA A 347 5.40 24.76 -7.85
C ALA A 347 5.67 24.81 -9.36
N GLU A 348 6.57 25.69 -9.80
CA GLU A 348 6.91 25.86 -11.22
C GLU A 348 7.33 24.54 -11.88
N ASN A 349 8.06 23.69 -11.15
CA ASN A 349 8.49 22.39 -11.65
C ASN A 349 7.31 21.44 -11.93
N ASP A 350 6.23 21.53 -11.16
CA ASP A 350 5.03 20.71 -11.38
C ASP A 350 4.30 21.16 -12.66
N LEU A 351 4.24 22.47 -12.91
CA LEU A 351 3.70 23.01 -14.17
C LEU A 351 4.55 22.62 -15.38
N ARG A 352 5.88 22.76 -15.28
CA ARG A 352 6.82 22.35 -16.36
C ARG A 352 6.70 20.86 -16.66
N GLN A 353 6.53 20.04 -15.62
CA GLN A 353 6.29 18.60 -15.75
C GLN A 353 4.98 18.32 -16.49
N LEU A 354 3.88 18.98 -16.10
CA LEU A 354 2.60 18.84 -16.80
C LEU A 354 2.67 19.29 -18.26
N PHE A 355 3.38 20.37 -18.56
CA PHE A 355 3.59 20.80 -19.94
C PHE A 355 4.32 19.75 -20.76
N ALA A 356 5.38 19.14 -20.22
CA ALA A 356 6.10 18.06 -20.89
C ALA A 356 5.20 16.84 -21.12
N TYR A 357 4.36 16.47 -20.14
CA TYR A 357 3.39 15.39 -20.30
C TYR A 357 2.34 15.72 -21.36
N ALA A 358 1.82 16.93 -21.37
CA ALA A 358 0.82 17.38 -22.34
C ALA A 358 1.34 17.19 -23.78
N GLN A 359 2.56 17.68 -24.03
CA GLN A 359 3.22 17.57 -25.33
C GLN A 359 3.46 16.10 -25.71
N TYR A 360 4.04 15.31 -24.81
CA TYR A 360 4.41 13.92 -25.10
C TYR A 360 3.18 13.03 -25.36
N TYR A 361 2.10 13.22 -24.59
CA TYR A 361 0.89 12.41 -24.72
C TYR A 361 -0.14 13.01 -25.68
N GLY A 362 0.11 14.19 -26.27
CA GLY A 362 -0.84 14.88 -27.14
C GLY A 362 -2.13 15.26 -26.40
N ALA A 363 -2.01 15.67 -25.15
CA ALA A 363 -3.13 16.13 -24.33
C ALA A 363 -3.27 17.65 -24.42
N THR A 364 -4.48 18.13 -24.68
CA THR A 364 -4.80 19.56 -24.74
C THR A 364 -5.26 20.10 -23.38
N ARG A 365 -5.48 19.20 -22.42
CA ARG A 365 -5.86 19.52 -21.05
C ARG A 365 -4.96 18.73 -20.10
N VAL A 366 -4.50 19.38 -19.05
CA VAL A 366 -3.72 18.78 -17.97
C VAL A 366 -4.16 19.35 -16.63
N ARG A 367 -3.95 18.61 -15.53
CA ARG A 367 -4.39 19.07 -14.21
C ARG A 367 -3.54 18.55 -13.07
N LEU A 368 -3.28 19.42 -12.09
CA LEU A 368 -2.70 19.05 -10.78
C LEU A 368 -3.80 18.69 -9.80
N LEU A 369 -3.63 17.58 -9.08
CA LEU A 369 -4.56 17.12 -8.05
C LEU A 369 -3.89 17.15 -6.68
N TYR A 370 -4.33 18.09 -5.83
CA TYR A 370 -3.88 18.21 -4.44
C TYR A 370 -4.93 17.68 -3.47
N PRO A 371 -4.56 17.09 -2.33
CA PRO A 371 -5.49 16.82 -1.25
C PRO A 371 -5.84 18.12 -0.51
N GLN A 372 -7.05 18.21 0.05
CA GLN A 372 -7.44 19.35 0.88
C GLN A 372 -8.48 18.98 1.95
N ALA A 373 -8.46 19.71 3.06
CA ALA A 373 -9.49 19.65 4.11
C ALA A 373 -10.50 20.82 4.07
N GLY A 374 -10.20 21.91 3.35
CA GLY A 374 -11.01 23.14 3.28
C GLY A 374 -11.66 23.38 1.91
N GLN A 375 -12.11 24.62 1.68
CA GLN A 375 -12.67 25.08 0.40
C GLN A 375 -11.62 25.95 -0.31
N GLU A 376 -10.77 25.38 -1.16
CA GLU A 376 -9.96 26.15 -2.10
C GLU A 376 -10.58 26.01 -3.50
N PRO A 377 -10.77 27.12 -4.24
CA PRO A 377 -11.35 27.05 -5.57
C PRO A 377 -10.37 26.37 -6.53
N ALA A 378 -10.92 25.59 -7.47
CA ALA A 378 -10.14 25.13 -8.61
C ALA A 378 -9.65 26.35 -9.41
N VAL A 379 -8.43 26.26 -9.93
CA VAL A 379 -7.80 27.32 -10.73
C VAL A 379 -7.58 26.81 -12.13
N GLU A 380 -8.03 27.56 -13.13
CA GLU A 380 -7.74 27.30 -14.54
C GLU A 380 -6.74 28.32 -15.08
N GLY A 381 -5.86 27.85 -15.96
CA GLY A 381 -4.93 28.68 -16.69
C GLY A 381 -4.58 28.05 -18.04
N GLU A 382 -3.85 28.79 -18.87
CA GLU A 382 -3.36 28.32 -20.16
C GLU A 382 -1.84 28.46 -20.19
N PHE A 383 -1.15 27.47 -20.74
CA PHE A 383 0.27 27.63 -21.00
C PHE A 383 0.46 28.63 -22.13
N THR A 384 1.34 29.62 -21.91
CA THR A 384 1.74 30.56 -22.95
C THR A 384 2.28 29.78 -24.15
N ARG A 385 1.89 30.20 -25.36
CA ARG A 385 2.40 29.59 -26.59
C ARG A 385 3.93 29.74 -26.64
N PRO A 386 4.66 28.67 -27.02
CA PRO A 386 6.10 28.78 -27.23
C PRO A 386 6.40 29.79 -28.34
N LEU A 387 7.58 30.42 -28.29
CA LEU A 387 8.03 31.42 -29.28
C LEU A 387 8.01 30.88 -30.73
N HIS A 388 8.18 29.56 -30.89
CA HIS A 388 8.09 28.86 -32.18
C HIS A 388 7.09 27.71 -32.06
N PRO A 389 5.77 27.97 -32.13
CA PRO A 389 4.78 26.92 -32.09
C PRO A 389 4.81 26.14 -33.41
N ALA A 390 4.63 24.82 -33.33
CA ALA A 390 4.27 24.06 -34.51
C ALA A 390 2.97 24.64 -35.11
N ALA A 391 2.88 24.73 -36.43
CA ALA A 391 1.70 25.25 -37.10
C ALA A 391 0.44 24.48 -36.65
N GLY A 392 -0.57 25.19 -36.15
CA GLY A 392 -1.80 24.58 -35.64
C GLY A 392 -1.71 23.91 -34.27
N ALA A 393 -0.62 24.10 -33.51
CA ALA A 393 -0.51 23.54 -32.17
C ALA A 393 -1.64 24.04 -31.26
N PRO A 394 -2.42 23.13 -30.64
CA PRO A 394 -3.52 23.53 -29.76
C PRO A 394 -2.98 24.21 -28.50
N VAL A 395 -3.77 25.14 -27.95
CA VAL A 395 -3.49 25.71 -26.63
C VAL A 395 -3.70 24.63 -25.58
N ILE A 396 -2.72 24.46 -24.70
CA ILE A 396 -2.79 23.49 -23.60
C ILE A 396 -3.36 24.20 -22.38
N ARG A 397 -4.51 23.73 -21.91
CA ARG A 397 -5.14 24.21 -20.68
C ARG A 397 -4.59 23.45 -19.48
N CYS A 398 -4.24 24.17 -18.43
CA CYS A 398 -3.74 23.63 -17.18
C CYS A 398 -4.70 24.01 -16.05
N GLY A 399 -5.27 23.00 -15.41
CA GLY A 399 -6.09 23.17 -14.20
C GLY A 399 -5.33 22.81 -12.93
N VAL A 400 -5.81 23.31 -11.80
CA VAL A 400 -5.45 22.86 -10.46
C VAL A 400 -6.73 22.56 -9.72
N SER A 401 -6.87 21.34 -9.21
CA SER A 401 -8.02 20.92 -8.41
C SER A 401 -7.60 20.44 -7.04
N TYR A 402 -8.43 20.81 -6.07
CA TYR A 402 -8.29 20.43 -4.67
C TYR A 402 -9.31 19.35 -4.34
N ILE A 403 -8.82 18.14 -4.19
CA ILE A 403 -9.64 16.97 -3.91
C ILE A 403 -9.86 16.90 -2.40
N ARG A 404 -11.12 17.09 -2.00
CA ARG A 404 -11.49 16.97 -0.59
C ARG A 404 -11.25 15.54 -0.11
N VAL A 405 -10.72 15.43 1.10
CA VAL A 405 -10.51 14.15 1.77
C VAL A 405 -10.87 14.28 3.24
N GLY A 406 -11.62 13.30 3.77
CA GLY A 406 -11.78 13.14 5.22
C GLY A 406 -12.82 14.04 5.92
N GLN A 407 -13.86 14.53 5.25
CA GLN A 407 -15.01 15.22 5.86
C GLN A 407 -16.13 14.24 6.27
N TYR A 408 -16.79 14.52 7.40
CA TYR A 408 -18.01 13.83 7.86
C TYR A 408 -19.22 14.29 7.03
N LYS A 409 -20.19 13.39 6.83
CA LYS A 409 -21.45 13.64 6.10
C LYS A 409 -22.23 14.89 6.61
N GLU A 410 -22.08 15.26 7.87
CA GLU A 410 -22.79 16.38 8.51
C GLU A 410 -22.26 17.77 8.13
N GLU A 411 -21.06 17.88 7.56
CA GLU A 411 -20.45 19.16 7.16
C GLU A 411 -20.77 19.56 5.70
N VAL A 412 -21.61 18.78 5.02
CA VAL A 412 -21.83 18.89 3.57
C VAL A 412 -23.27 19.28 3.31
N THR A 413 -23.49 20.57 3.05
CA THR A 413 -24.80 21.17 2.81
C THR A 413 -25.29 21.07 1.36
N ASN A 414 -24.61 20.33 0.48
CA ASN A 414 -24.97 20.23 -0.94
C ASN A 414 -25.57 18.85 -1.30
N GLU A 415 -26.86 18.85 -1.63
CA GLU A 415 -27.66 17.68 -2.05
C GLU A 415 -27.22 17.05 -3.39
N ASN A 416 -26.29 17.67 -4.13
CA ASN A 416 -25.82 17.20 -5.44
C ASN A 416 -24.54 16.33 -5.43
N ALA A 417 -24.00 15.96 -4.26
CA ALA A 417 -22.83 15.08 -4.18
C ALA A 417 -23.24 13.60 -4.27
N THR A 418 -23.27 13.04 -5.48
CA THR A 418 -23.54 11.61 -5.75
C THR A 418 -22.41 10.66 -5.32
N ASP A 419 -21.30 11.18 -4.78
CA ASP A 419 -20.12 10.42 -4.34
C ASP A 419 -20.25 9.75 -2.96
N ILE A 420 -21.45 9.77 -2.38
CA ILE A 420 -21.69 9.26 -1.03
C ILE A 420 -21.80 7.73 -1.07
N GLU A 421 -20.76 7.05 -0.58
CA GLU A 421 -20.93 5.69 -0.09
C GLU A 421 -21.73 5.73 1.22
N VAL A 422 -23.06 5.57 1.09
CA VAL A 422 -24.07 5.76 2.15
C VAL A 422 -23.77 4.97 3.43
N ALA A 423 -23.03 3.86 3.33
CA ALA A 423 -22.77 2.96 4.45
C ALA A 423 -21.69 3.44 5.45
N THR A 424 -20.80 4.38 5.08
CA THR A 424 -19.60 4.64 5.91
C THR A 424 -19.25 6.11 6.18
N GLY A 425 -20.02 7.07 5.67
CA GLY A 425 -19.96 8.50 6.08
C GLY A 425 -18.64 9.24 5.84
N TYR A 426 -17.67 8.63 5.16
CA TYR A 426 -16.31 9.14 4.95
C TYR A 426 -15.85 8.82 3.52
N LEU A 427 -16.61 9.28 2.55
CA LEU A 427 -16.11 9.40 1.20
C LEU A 427 -16.75 10.64 0.57
N GLN A 428 -16.01 11.73 0.65
CA GLN A 428 -16.18 12.86 -0.25
C GLN A 428 -14.85 13.11 -0.90
N CYS A 429 -14.46 12.22 -1.81
CA CYS A 429 -13.55 12.62 -2.86
C CYS A 429 -14.41 13.47 -3.79
N SER A 430 -14.25 14.80 -3.80
CA SER A 430 -15.04 15.72 -4.64
C SER A 430 -14.78 15.53 -6.14
N ILE A 431 -14.16 14.43 -6.54
CA ILE A 431 -13.68 14.21 -7.89
C ILE A 431 -14.83 14.14 -8.89
N THR A 432 -16.04 13.71 -8.54
CA THR A 432 -17.18 13.75 -9.49
C THR A 432 -17.68 15.16 -9.70
N VAL A 433 -17.77 15.98 -8.65
CA VAL A 433 -18.06 17.42 -8.78
C VAL A 433 -17.01 18.10 -9.65
N GLU A 434 -15.74 17.75 -9.44
CA GLU A 434 -14.63 18.23 -10.25
C GLU A 434 -14.73 17.73 -11.70
N LEU A 435 -15.04 16.45 -11.94
CA LEU A 435 -15.22 15.89 -13.29
C LEU A 435 -16.29 16.63 -14.10
N SER A 436 -17.43 16.98 -13.48
CA SER A 436 -18.46 17.82 -14.08
C SER A 436 -17.96 19.26 -14.30
N ALA A 437 -17.30 19.84 -13.30
CA ALA A 437 -16.73 21.19 -13.39
C ALA A 437 -15.61 21.32 -14.45
N TRP A 438 -14.95 20.23 -14.83
CA TRP A 438 -13.93 20.21 -15.88
C TRP A 438 -14.53 20.32 -17.29
N GLY A 439 -15.86 20.43 -17.42
CA GLY A 439 -16.55 20.53 -18.69
C GLY A 439 -16.35 19.28 -19.54
N LEU A 440 -16.40 18.12 -18.89
CA LEU A 440 -16.25 16.80 -19.51
C LEU A 440 -17.53 15.95 -19.40
N VAL A 441 -18.46 16.31 -18.52
CA VAL A 441 -19.75 15.63 -18.37
C VAL A 441 -20.82 16.70 -18.59
N GLU A 442 -21.67 16.51 -19.59
CA GLU A 442 -22.90 17.32 -19.77
C GLU A 442 -23.96 16.94 -18.74
#